data_AF-K4IE06-F1
#
_entry.id   AF-K4IE06-F1
#
_cell.length_a   1.000
_cell.length_b   1.000
_cell.length_c   1.000
_cell.angle_alpha   90.00
_cell.angle_beta   90.00
_cell.angle_gamma   90.00
#
_symmetry.space_group_name_H-M   'P 1'
#
loop_
_entity.id
_entity.type
_entity.pdbx_description
1 polymer ?
#
loop_
_entity_poly.entity_id
_entity_poly.type
_entity_poly.pdbx_seq_one_letter_code
_entity_poly.pdbx_strand_id
1 'polypeptide(L)'
;MDIEIELVDLLLIKRSASSIGSTLLTGNSQYNVNAVAVIHVNTTYKGKDYENEFEVNASAYNESQKIGNGNSSFSITASNPMQQRAKLLESCLNKSIIQFDNFVSNVIMESEN
;
A
#
# COMPACT_ATOMS: atom_id res chain seq x y z
N MET A 1 30.10 1.63 -3.83
CA MET A 1 28.90 1.87 -3.02
C MET A 1 28.39 0.49 -2.66
N ASP A 2 28.27 0.21 -1.37
CA ASP A 2 27.59 -1.00 -0.91
C ASP A 2 26.21 -0.59 -0.41
N ILE A 3 25.17 -1.31 -0.80
CA ILE A 3 23.78 -0.93 -0.51
C ILE A 3 23.05 -2.17 -0.01
N GLU A 4 22.55 -2.09 1.21
CA GLU A 4 21.64 -3.05 1.81
C GLU A 4 20.25 -2.43 1.91
N ILE A 5 19.24 -3.19 1.49
CA ILE A 5 17.83 -2.77 1.51
C ILE A 5 17.04 -3.87 2.18
N GLU A 6 16.30 -3.51 3.22
CA GLU A 6 15.43 -4.40 3.95
C GLU A 6 13.97 -3.95 3.84
N LEU A 7 13.10 -4.88 3.44
CA LEU A 7 11.65 -4.71 3.60
C LEU A 7 11.31 -5.09 5.05
N VAL A 8 11.20 -4.09 5.91
CA VAL A 8 10.91 -4.27 7.34
C VAL A 8 9.49 -4.75 7.56
N ASP A 9 8.53 -4.13 6.88
CA ASP A 9 7.12 -4.48 7.03
C ASP A 9 6.33 -4.29 5.72
N LEU A 10 5.34 -5.17 5.50
CA LEU A 10 4.41 -5.10 4.39
C LEU A 10 3.00 -5.50 4.85
N LEU A 11 2.15 -4.49 4.98
CA LEU A 11 0.83 -4.57 5.58
C LEU A 11 -0.29 -4.36 4.55
N LEU A 12 -1.43 -5.01 4.79
CA LEU A 12 -2.72 -4.67 4.19
C LEU A 12 -3.74 -4.33 5.27
N ILE A 13 -4.08 -3.06 5.39
CA ILE A 13 -5.01 -2.51 6.38
C ILE A 13 -6.38 -2.32 5.72
N LYS A 14 -7.40 -3.04 6.21
CA LYS A 14 -8.79 -2.86 5.78
C LYS A 14 -9.55 -2.04 6.82
N ARG A 15 -10.09 -0.89 6.42
CA ARG A 15 -10.98 -0.05 7.26
C ARG A 15 -12.40 -0.09 6.69
N SER A 16 -13.35 -0.59 7.48
CA SER A 16 -14.78 -0.53 7.15
C SER A 16 -15.29 0.90 7.32
N ALA A 17 -15.83 1.50 6.25
CA ALA A 17 -16.34 2.86 6.25
C ALA A 17 -17.87 2.93 6.49
N SER A 18 -18.56 1.78 6.41
CA SER A 18 -20.02 1.71 6.53
C SER A 18 -20.45 1.43 7.97
N SER A 19 -21.35 2.27 8.50
CA SER A 19 -22.06 1.96 9.75
C SER A 19 -23.03 0.80 9.52
N ILE A 20 -23.25 -0.03 10.55
CA ILE A 20 -24.19 -1.17 10.50
C ILE A 20 -25.58 -0.72 10.00
N GLY A 21 -26.03 0.46 10.42
CA GLY A 21 -27.33 1.03 10.01
C GLY A 21 -27.39 1.36 8.51
N SER A 22 -26.31 1.90 7.94
CA SER A 22 -26.24 2.26 6.52
C SER A 22 -26.26 1.05 5.60
N THR A 23 -25.58 -0.05 5.97
CA THR A 23 -25.59 -1.30 5.20
C THR A 23 -26.94 -2.01 5.23
N LEU A 24 -27.69 -1.90 6.32
CA LEU A 24 -29.06 -2.41 6.43
C LEU A 24 -30.04 -1.64 5.53
N LEU A 25 -29.85 -0.33 5.38
CA LEU A 25 -30.74 0.56 4.61
C LEU A 25 -30.50 0.51 3.11
N THR A 26 -29.25 0.49 2.66
CA THR A 26 -28.90 0.62 1.23
C THR A 26 -28.44 -0.68 0.58
N GLY A 27 -28.15 -1.72 1.38
CA GLY A 27 -27.53 -2.95 0.88
C GLY A 27 -26.07 -2.79 0.43
N ASN A 28 -25.50 -1.58 0.54
CA ASN A 28 -24.12 -1.31 0.13
C ASN A 28 -23.17 -1.37 1.34
N SER A 29 -22.01 -1.99 1.13
CA SER A 29 -20.90 -1.96 2.08
C SER A 29 -19.69 -1.33 1.41
N GLN A 30 -19.17 -0.29 2.05
CA GLN A 30 -17.97 0.44 1.64
C GLN A 30 -16.81 0.07 2.55
N TYR A 31 -15.67 -0.28 1.95
CA TYR A 31 -14.43 -0.56 2.67
C TYR A 31 -13.23 0.07 1.95
N ASN A 32 -12.37 0.71 2.72
CA ASN A 32 -11.07 1.20 2.25
C ASN A 32 -10.02 0.15 2.53
N VAL A 33 -9.14 -0.08 1.55
CA VAL A 33 -8.00 -0.97 1.69
C VAL A 33 -6.74 -0.18 1.42
N ASN A 34 -5.83 -0.18 2.41
CA ASN A 34 -4.54 0.48 2.34
C ASN A 34 -3.44 -0.57 2.40
N ALA A 35 -2.53 -0.57 1.44
CA ALA A 35 -1.24 -1.23 1.55
C ALA A 35 -0.23 -0.24 2.15
N VAL A 36 0.61 -0.73 3.05
CA VAL A 36 1.69 0.03 3.69
C VAL A 36 2.96 -0.81 3.61
N ALA A 37 4.06 -0.22 3.18
CA ALA A 37 5.38 -0.84 3.16
C ALA A 37 6.36 0.05 3.92
N VAL A 38 7.14 -0.54 4.82
CA VAL A 38 8.23 0.12 5.53
C VAL A 38 9.53 -0.45 5.00
N ILE A 39 10.37 0.43 4.46
CA ILE A 39 11.69 0.06 3.91
C ILE A 39 12.76 0.71 4.75
N HIS A 40 13.75 -0.08 5.11
CA HIS A 40 15.01 0.37 5.68
C HIS A 40 16.12 0.23 4.65
N VAL A 41 16.95 1.25 4.54
CA VAL A 41 18.07 1.32 3.60
C VAL A 41 19.32 1.72 4.36
N ASN A 42 20.36 0.93 4.20
CA ASN A 42 21.68 1.21 4.70
C ASN A 42 22.68 1.19 3.54
N THR A 43 23.50 2.23 3.41
CA THR A 43 24.52 2.29 2.38
C THR A 43 25.80 2.95 2.84
N THR A 44 26.92 2.38 2.41
CA THR A 44 28.24 2.99 2.58
C THR A 44 28.72 3.60 1.27
N TYR A 45 29.02 4.90 1.30
CA TYR A 45 29.54 5.65 0.16
C TYR A 45 30.72 6.55 0.58
N LYS A 46 31.86 6.45 -0.14
CA LYS A 46 33.12 7.18 0.15
C LYS A 46 33.58 7.05 1.62
N GLY A 47 33.35 5.90 2.26
CA GLY A 47 33.73 5.65 3.66
C GLY A 47 32.84 6.34 4.71
N LYS A 48 31.68 6.86 4.29
CA LYS A 48 30.61 7.34 5.17
C LYS A 48 29.40 6.43 5.04
N ASP A 49 28.73 6.19 6.16
CA ASP A 49 27.50 5.39 6.22
C ASP A 49 26.28 6.31 6.20
N TYR A 50 25.27 5.91 5.43
CA TYR A 50 24.01 6.61 5.25
C TYR A 50 22.87 5.63 5.50
N GLU A 51 21.96 6.01 6.38
CA GLU A 51 20.84 5.17 6.79
C GLU A 51 19.54 5.96 6.65
N ASN A 52 18.50 5.30 6.15
CA ASN A 52 17.18 5.90 6.06
C ASN A 52 16.09 4.84 6.19
N GLU A 53 14.98 5.22 6.83
CA GLU A 53 13.77 4.44 6.91
C GLU A 53 12.61 5.27 6.36
N PHE A 54 11.80 4.70 5.49
CA PHE A 54 10.64 5.40 4.93
C PHE A 54 9.43 4.49 4.79
N GLU A 55 8.26 5.07 5.05
CA GLU A 55 6.95 4.44 4.87
C GLU A 55 6.35 4.87 3.53
N VAL A 56 5.79 3.90 2.82
CA VAL A 56 5.05 4.12 1.57
C VAL A 56 3.66 3.54 1.69
N ASN A 57 2.67 4.28 1.18
CA ASN A 57 1.28 3.88 1.21
C ASN A 57 0.61 3.88 -0.18
N ALA A 58 -0.28 2.91 -0.37
CA ALA A 58 -1.17 2.83 -1.52
C ALA A 58 -2.59 2.49 -1.04
N SER A 59 -3.59 3.29 -1.41
CA SER A 59 -4.98 3.11 -0.98
C SER A 59 -5.91 2.95 -2.16
N ALA A 60 -6.88 2.03 -2.06
CA ALA A 60 -8.00 1.95 -2.99
C ALA A 60 -9.34 1.90 -2.25
N TYR A 61 -10.32 2.57 -2.87
CA TYR A 61 -11.71 2.59 -2.45
C TYR A 61 -12.45 1.39 -3.04
N ASN A 62 -13.25 0.70 -2.22
CA ASN A 62 -14.10 -0.39 -2.67
C ASN A 62 -15.54 -0.23 -2.21
N GLU A 63 -16.45 -0.46 -3.15
CA GLU A 63 -17.88 -0.54 -2.92
C GLU A 63 -18.37 -1.95 -3.32
N SER A 64 -19.06 -2.61 -2.39
CA SER A 64 -19.78 -3.86 -2.65
C SER A 64 -21.26 -3.58 -2.55
N GLN A 65 -22.00 -3.89 -3.63
CA GLN A 65 -23.45 -3.77 -3.68
C GLN A 65 -24.07 -5.16 -3.54
N LYS A 66 -24.98 -5.33 -2.58
CA LYS A 66 -25.82 -6.53 -2.50
C LYS A 66 -27.07 -6.30 -3.34
N ILE A 67 -27.16 -6.98 -4.47
CA ILE A 67 -28.40 -7.02 -5.26
C ILE A 67 -29.20 -8.22 -4.77
N GLY A 68 -30.31 -7.96 -4.09
CA GLY A 68 -31.27 -8.99 -3.69
C GLY A 68 -32.30 -9.21 -4.81
N ASN A 69 -32.40 -10.43 -5.32
CA ASN A 69 -33.51 -10.84 -6.19
C ASN A 69 -34.11 -12.14 -5.62
N GLY A 70 -35.17 -12.02 -4.83
CA GLY A 70 -35.78 -13.15 -4.10
C GLY A 70 -34.94 -13.66 -2.91
N ASN A 71 -35.15 -14.92 -2.50
CA ASN A 71 -34.53 -15.59 -1.34
C ASN A 71 -32.99 -15.79 -1.42
N SER A 72 -32.33 -15.18 -2.40
CA SER A 72 -30.91 -15.37 -2.70
C SER A 72 -30.22 -14.00 -2.76
N SER A 73 -29.33 -13.72 -1.79
CA SER A 73 -28.51 -12.51 -1.81
C SER A 73 -27.19 -12.78 -2.54
N PHE A 74 -26.89 -12.04 -3.62
CA PHE A 74 -25.59 -12.09 -4.29
C PHE A 74 -24.84 -10.78 -4.06
N SER A 75 -23.57 -10.89 -3.65
CA SER A 75 -22.65 -9.76 -3.53
C SER A 75 -21.90 -9.60 -4.86
N ILE A 76 -22.23 -8.55 -5.63
CA ILE A 76 -21.44 -8.19 -6.79
C ILE A 76 -20.32 -7.27 -6.30
N THR A 77 -19.10 -7.79 -6.29
CA THR A 77 -17.91 -6.93 -6.12
C THR A 77 -17.46 -6.54 -7.51
N ALA A 78 -17.35 -5.24 -7.82
CA ALA A 78 -17.05 -4.74 -9.17
C ALA A 78 -15.66 -5.15 -9.72
N SER A 79 -14.89 -5.94 -8.96
CA SER A 79 -13.50 -6.29 -9.21
C SER A 79 -13.11 -7.44 -8.28
N ASN A 80 -12.26 -8.37 -8.74
CA ASN A 80 -11.80 -9.49 -7.91
C ASN A 80 -10.99 -8.93 -6.71
N PRO A 81 -11.45 -9.13 -5.46
CA PRO A 81 -10.79 -8.57 -4.28
C PRO A 81 -9.32 -8.99 -4.13
N MET A 82 -8.97 -10.19 -4.61
CA MET A 82 -7.59 -10.68 -4.57
C MET A 82 -6.69 -9.89 -5.53
N GLN A 83 -7.17 -9.65 -6.75
CA GLN A 83 -6.43 -8.88 -7.75
C GLN A 83 -6.20 -7.43 -7.32
N GLN A 84 -7.18 -6.82 -6.66
CA GLN A 84 -7.01 -5.47 -6.13
C GLN A 84 -5.98 -5.39 -5.01
N ARG A 85 -6.01 -6.35 -4.06
CA ARG A 85 -5.01 -6.41 -2.99
C ARG A 85 -3.61 -6.61 -3.56
N ALA A 86 -3.47 -7.48 -4.56
CA ALA A 86 -2.21 -7.68 -5.27
C ALA A 86 -1.72 -6.37 -5.93
N LYS A 87 -2.59 -5.66 -6.65
CA LYS A 87 -2.25 -4.36 -7.26
C LYS A 87 -1.88 -3.29 -6.24
N LEU A 88 -2.50 -3.28 -5.07
CA LEU A 88 -2.16 -2.34 -4.00
C LEU A 88 -0.77 -2.61 -3.43
N LEU A 89 -0.44 -3.87 -3.16
CA LEU A 89 0.89 -4.27 -2.70
C LEU A 89 1.95 -3.98 -3.78
N GLU A 90 1.67 -4.31 -5.04
CA GLU A 90 2.53 -4.00 -6.18
C GLU A 90 2.77 -2.49 -6.29
N SER A 91 1.71 -1.68 -6.19
CA SER A 91 1.85 -0.22 -6.21
C SER A 91 2.66 0.30 -5.03
N CYS A 92 2.55 -0.32 -3.86
CA CYS A 92 3.31 0.03 -2.68
C CYS A 92 4.80 -0.24 -2.87
N LEU A 93 5.15 -1.42 -3.40
CA LEU A 93 6.53 -1.79 -3.73
C LEU A 93 7.12 -0.91 -4.84
N ASN A 94 6.36 -0.63 -5.89
CA ASN A 94 6.83 0.24 -6.97
C ASN A 94 7.17 1.64 -6.46
N LYS A 95 6.33 2.21 -5.59
CA LYS A 95 6.59 3.50 -4.97
C LYS A 95 7.79 3.45 -4.00
N SER A 96 8.02 2.33 -3.33
CA SER A 96 9.15 2.19 -2.40
C SER A 96 10.48 2.13 -3.14
N ILE A 97 10.53 1.53 -4.33
CA ILE A 97 11.69 1.57 -5.22
C ILE A 97 12.01 3.01 -5.65
N ILE A 98 10.99 3.80 -5.99
CA ILE A 98 11.17 5.21 -6.39
C ILE A 98 11.76 6.04 -5.22
N GLN A 99 11.26 5.85 -4.01
CA GLN A 99 11.78 6.51 -2.81
C GLN A 99 13.24 6.13 -2.53
N PHE A 100 13.57 4.85 -2.71
CA PHE A 100 14.94 4.35 -2.61
C PHE A 100 15.87 5.02 -3.63
N ASP A 101 15.49 5.08 -4.91
CA ASP A 101 16.32 5.70 -5.96
C ASP A 101 16.59 7.19 -5.67
N ASN A 102 15.57 7.89 -5.14
CA ASN A 102 15.72 9.29 -4.72
C ASN A 102 16.71 9.42 -3.56
N PHE A 103 16.64 8.52 -2.57
CA PHE A 103 17.58 8.52 -1.44
C PHE A 103 19.03 8.31 -1.90
N VAL A 104 19.27 7.30 -2.73
CA VAL A 104 20.61 7.03 -3.29
C VAL A 104 21.13 8.22 -4.08
N SER A 105 20.27 8.83 -4.91
CA SER A 105 20.64 10.02 -5.70
C SER A 105 21.04 11.19 -4.80
N ASN A 106 20.31 11.42 -3.71
CA ASN A 106 20.63 12.47 -2.73
C ASN A 106 21.97 12.20 -2.02
N VAL A 107 22.22 10.95 -1.61
CA VAL A 107 23.51 10.56 -0.99
C VAL A 107 24.68 10.86 -1.91
N ILE A 108 24.55 10.56 -3.20
CA ILE A 108 25.59 10.86 -4.19
C ILE A 108 25.78 12.37 -4.32
N MET A 109 24.70 13.14 -4.48
CA MET A 109 24.77 14.61 -4.61
C MET A 109 25.39 15.30 -3.38
N GLU A 110 25.02 14.87 -2.17
CA GLU A 110 25.58 15.40 -0.93
C GLU A 110 27.08 15.10 -0.80
N SER A 111 27.53 13.97 -1.34
CA SER A 111 28.93 13.55 -1.28
C SER A 111 29.86 14.26 -2.29
N GLU A 112 29.28 14.96 -3.26
CA GLU A 112 30.01 15.70 -4.30
C GLU A 112 30.19 17.19 -3.95
N ASN A 113 29.53 17.66 -2.89
CA ASN A 113 29.72 18.97 -2.28
C ASN A 113 30.69 18.89 -1.08
#